data_AF-A0A2N1WIA0-F1
#
_entry.id   AF-A0A2N1WIA0-F1
#
_cell.length_a   1.000
_cell.length_b   1.000
_cell.length_c   1.000
_cell.angle_alpha   90.00
_cell.angle_beta   90.00
_cell.angle_gamma   90.00
#
_symmetry.space_group_name_H-M   'P 1'
#
loop_
_entity.id
_entity.type
_entity.pdbx_description
1 polymer ?
#
loop_
_entity_poly.entity_id
_entity_poly.type
_entity_poly.pdbx_seq_one_letter_code
_entity_poly.pdbx_strand_id
1 'polypeptide(L)'
;MRTGSSDTRSGALAGTAPVVPPASGSARRGRSLPGLHGRAAAVAFLPAPDAEHAVAPRVWKLIPGLSRVNISHPVYANLLFRGQQFCYADRITRVRSVAVSKPIPLNDLGKASVSCTLCSLFDLCFAHDLAEKRRNELEAIVRRQRVLGREAHLFHAGQSLKSICVVQSGTVKTYQLSSEGEEIVTGFHLPGELIGLDAVGNARHPEFAVALEDSRYCEIPFREFQKILDESPELNRLMLKLLSIDMSETREMLLVIGRLDARARVAIFLLNLSRRLKRRGEDGGRFRLSMDRRDMANYLGLTIETVSRTLSWMQKEEMLKVRGKLVQLLDSDALLETAGREHEELLTFGEQTG
;
A
#
# COMPACT_ATOMS: atom_id res chain seq x y z
N MET A 1 38.43 53.08 53.40
CA MET A 1 37.38 52.98 54.43
C MET A 1 36.54 51.74 54.08
N ARG A 2 36.89 50.58 54.67
CA ARG A 2 36.17 49.86 55.75
C ARG A 2 34.89 49.15 55.26
N THR A 3 34.94 47.81 55.04
CA THR A 3 34.40 46.71 55.91
C THR A 3 32.86 46.69 55.94
N GLY A 4 32.11 45.61 55.79
CA GLY A 4 32.29 44.18 56.08
C GLY A 4 31.07 43.68 56.89
N SER A 5 30.76 42.37 56.82
CA SER A 5 29.99 41.55 57.80
C SER A 5 28.47 41.83 57.92
N SER A 6 27.58 40.92 58.33
CA SER A 6 27.53 39.48 58.60
C SER A 6 26.12 39.17 59.16
N ASP A 7 25.62 37.96 58.91
CA ASP A 7 24.83 37.08 59.81
C ASP A 7 23.80 37.64 60.82
N THR A 8 22.61 37.02 60.91
CA THR A 8 22.31 35.99 61.94
C THR A 8 20.84 35.51 62.00
N ARG A 9 20.70 34.17 61.97
CA ARG A 9 19.97 33.23 62.88
C ARG A 9 18.44 33.13 63.04
N SER A 10 18.06 31.84 63.10
CA SER A 10 17.15 31.14 64.07
C SER A 10 15.73 30.83 63.55
N GLY A 11 15.13 29.63 63.65
CA GLY A 11 15.41 28.30 64.24
C GLY A 11 14.25 27.37 63.78
N ALA A 12 14.45 26.11 63.37
CA ALA A 12 14.67 24.87 64.13
C ALA A 12 13.44 24.29 64.89
N LEU A 13 13.32 22.95 64.78
CA LEU A 13 12.49 21.94 65.51
C LEU A 13 11.25 21.41 64.75
N ALA A 14 10.88 20.13 64.75
CA ALA A 14 11.47 18.81 65.09
C ALA A 14 10.35 17.75 64.88
N GLY A 15 10.71 16.47 64.69
CA GLY A 15 9.83 15.32 64.98
C GLY A 15 9.54 14.40 63.77
N THR A 16 10.41 13.43 63.44
CA THR A 16 10.53 12.04 63.94
C THR A 16 9.61 11.00 63.27
N ALA A 17 10.26 10.01 62.64
CA ALA A 17 9.74 8.73 62.15
C ALA A 17 9.39 7.74 63.29
N PRO A 18 8.77 6.59 62.97
CA PRO A 18 9.51 5.33 62.70
C PRO A 18 8.96 4.60 61.44
N VAL A 19 9.68 3.83 60.59
CA VAL A 19 10.65 2.71 60.68
C VAL A 19 10.03 1.29 60.84
N VAL A 20 9.84 0.60 59.68
CA VAL A 20 10.17 -0.83 59.34
C VAL A 20 9.28 -1.95 59.99
N PRO A 21 9.17 -3.24 59.52
CA PRO A 21 9.73 -4.04 58.39
C PRO A 21 8.74 -4.91 57.55
N PRO A 22 9.24 -5.74 56.60
CA PRO A 22 8.46 -6.53 55.63
C PRO A 22 8.16 -7.97 56.08
N ALA A 23 7.24 -8.63 55.38
CA ALA A 23 7.01 -10.08 55.50
C ALA A 23 7.48 -10.83 54.25
N SER A 24 8.49 -11.67 54.44
CA SER A 24 8.83 -12.81 53.58
C SER A 24 8.23 -14.08 54.18
N GLY A 25 7.92 -15.06 53.32
CA GLY A 25 7.40 -16.36 53.73
C GLY A 25 7.49 -17.38 52.59
N SER A 26 8.70 -17.94 52.43
CA SER A 26 9.07 -18.99 51.49
C SER A 26 8.73 -20.42 51.97
N ALA A 27 8.79 -21.39 51.03
CA ALA A 27 9.15 -22.82 51.16
C ALA A 27 8.02 -23.80 50.76
N ARG A 28 8.23 -24.92 50.07
CA ARG A 28 9.41 -25.59 49.49
C ARG A 28 8.93 -26.76 48.58
N ARG A 29 9.70 -27.01 47.51
CA ARG A 29 10.16 -28.32 46.93
C ARG A 29 9.15 -29.44 46.63
N GLY A 30 9.25 -29.98 45.40
CA GLY A 30 9.18 -31.44 45.20
C GLY A 30 8.75 -31.97 43.83
N ARG A 31 9.71 -32.10 42.90
CA ARG A 31 9.92 -33.21 41.93
C ARG A 31 8.85 -33.64 40.90
N SER A 32 9.43 -34.09 39.77
CA SER A 32 9.06 -35.18 38.85
C SER A 32 8.00 -34.97 37.75
N LEU A 33 8.51 -34.97 36.51
CA LEU A 33 7.90 -35.60 35.32
C LEU A 33 7.47 -37.05 35.63
N PRO A 34 6.40 -37.56 34.99
CA PRO A 34 6.58 -38.33 33.76
C PRO A 34 5.52 -38.02 32.69
N GLY A 35 5.74 -38.56 31.48
CA GLY A 35 5.06 -38.18 30.25
C GLY A 35 3.73 -38.90 29.96
N LEU A 36 3.22 -38.54 28.78
CA LEU A 36 2.30 -39.28 27.89
C LEU A 36 0.89 -39.58 28.43
N HIS A 37 -0.12 -38.89 27.87
CA HIS A 37 -1.07 -39.50 26.94
C HIS A 37 -1.98 -38.43 26.32
N GLY A 38 -2.26 -38.60 25.04
CA GLY A 38 -2.95 -37.62 24.22
C GLY A 38 -4.42 -37.41 24.60
N ARG A 39 -4.91 -36.25 24.19
CA ARG A 39 -6.32 -36.04 23.85
C ARG A 39 -6.41 -34.89 22.86
N ALA A 40 -6.78 -35.23 21.63
CA ALA A 40 -7.25 -34.30 20.64
C ALA A 40 -8.47 -33.57 21.22
N ALA A 41 -8.34 -32.26 21.47
CA ALA A 41 -9.48 -31.41 21.72
C ALA A 41 -9.96 -30.89 20.36
N ALA A 42 -11.00 -31.53 19.85
CA ALA A 42 -11.81 -31.02 18.76
C ALA A 42 -12.34 -29.64 19.16
N VAL A 43 -11.89 -28.59 18.48
CA VAL A 43 -12.52 -27.28 18.57
C VAL A 43 -13.62 -27.26 17.52
N ALA A 44 -14.83 -27.07 18.02
CA ALA A 44 -16.09 -27.16 17.32
C ALA A 44 -16.17 -26.18 16.14
N PHE A 45 -16.59 -26.71 15.00
CA PHE A 45 -17.27 -25.98 13.93
C PHE A 45 -18.43 -25.19 14.53
N LEU A 46 -18.42 -23.86 14.39
CA LEU A 46 -19.64 -23.07 14.50
C LEU A 46 -20.43 -23.19 13.18
N PRO A 47 -21.76 -23.32 13.24
CA PRO A 47 -22.58 -23.70 12.10
C PRO A 47 -22.82 -22.53 11.14
N ALA A 48 -23.01 -22.87 9.87
CA ALA A 48 -23.54 -21.97 8.86
C ALA A 48 -24.92 -21.42 9.27
N PRO A 49 -25.25 -20.16 8.96
CA PRO A 49 -26.64 -19.72 8.99
C PRO A 49 -27.33 -20.19 7.71
N ASP A 50 -28.17 -21.22 7.84
CA ASP A 50 -29.15 -21.59 6.83
C ASP A 50 -30.37 -20.67 6.89
N ALA A 51 -30.88 -20.41 5.68
CA ALA A 51 -32.26 -20.16 5.30
C ALA A 51 -32.83 -18.72 5.33
N GLU A 52 -33.03 -18.24 4.10
CA GLU A 52 -34.33 -17.78 3.59
C GLU A 52 -34.80 -16.36 3.92
N HIS A 53 -34.49 -15.43 3.02
CA HIS A 53 -35.51 -14.58 2.38
C HIS A 53 -35.26 -14.57 0.87
N ALA A 54 -36.03 -15.39 0.16
CA ALA A 54 -36.08 -15.41 -1.28
C ALA A 54 -36.98 -14.28 -1.80
N VAL A 55 -36.44 -13.34 -2.57
CA VAL A 55 -37.15 -12.73 -3.70
C VAL A 55 -36.20 -12.68 -4.91
N ALA A 56 -36.42 -13.69 -5.74
CA ALA A 56 -36.19 -13.94 -7.16
C ALA A 56 -35.52 -12.88 -8.08
N PRO A 57 -34.94 -13.35 -9.21
CA PRO A 57 -33.86 -12.74 -9.97
C PRO A 57 -34.36 -11.80 -11.07
N ARG A 58 -33.65 -10.70 -11.30
CA ARG A 58 -33.93 -9.80 -12.43
C ARG A 58 -32.69 -9.11 -12.99
N VAL A 59 -31.57 -9.82 -13.16
CA VAL A 59 -30.43 -9.32 -13.97
C VAL A 59 -29.74 -10.48 -14.70
N TRP A 60 -30.39 -11.05 -15.72
CA TRP A 60 -29.69 -11.89 -16.71
C TRP A 60 -30.24 -11.79 -18.15
N LYS A 61 -31.06 -10.77 -18.43
CA LYS A 61 -31.39 -10.42 -19.82
C LYS A 61 -30.70 -9.13 -20.18
N LEU A 62 -29.47 -9.20 -20.71
CA LEU A 62 -28.88 -8.19 -21.63
C LEU A 62 -27.46 -8.56 -22.14
N ILE A 63 -27.18 -9.85 -22.39
CA ILE A 63 -26.07 -10.24 -23.29
C ILE A 63 -26.59 -11.33 -24.24
N PRO A 64 -26.92 -11.01 -25.50
CA PRO A 64 -27.19 -12.04 -26.50
C PRO A 64 -25.86 -12.61 -26.99
N GLY A 65 -25.54 -13.88 -26.68
CA GLY A 65 -24.42 -14.56 -27.33
C GLY A 65 -23.68 -15.67 -26.58
N LEU A 66 -23.96 -15.95 -25.30
CA LEU A 66 -23.29 -17.04 -24.57
C LEU A 66 -24.26 -18.15 -24.21
N SER A 67 -24.72 -18.86 -25.24
CA SER A 67 -25.34 -20.17 -25.08
C SER A 67 -24.23 -21.24 -25.17
N ARG A 68 -24.02 -21.95 -24.06
CA ARG A 68 -23.23 -23.19 -23.88
C ARG A 68 -21.71 -23.01 -23.72
N VAL A 69 -21.27 -22.89 -22.47
CA VAL A 69 -20.07 -23.60 -22.01
C VAL A 69 -20.42 -24.34 -20.74
N ASN A 70 -20.52 -25.66 -20.87
CA ASN A 70 -20.72 -26.61 -19.79
C ASN A 70 -19.39 -26.74 -19.03
N ILE A 71 -19.37 -26.37 -17.75
CA ILE A 71 -18.17 -26.49 -16.91
C ILE A 71 -18.20 -27.85 -16.24
N SER A 72 -17.41 -28.77 -16.77
CA SER A 72 -17.05 -30.03 -16.12
C SER A 72 -15.58 -30.32 -16.46
N HIS A 73 -14.70 -30.00 -15.51
CA HIS A 73 -13.41 -30.59 -15.13
C HIS A 73 -12.88 -31.84 -15.91
N PRO A 74 -11.59 -32.27 -15.80
CA PRO A 74 -10.27 -31.66 -15.58
C PRO A 74 -9.40 -31.75 -16.87
N VAL A 75 -8.16 -31.23 -16.90
CA VAL A 75 -6.95 -31.92 -17.40
C VAL A 75 -5.75 -30.97 -17.27
N TYR A 76 -4.96 -31.18 -16.22
CA TYR A 76 -3.51 -31.05 -16.34
C TYR A 76 -3.03 -32.25 -17.16
N ALA A 77 -2.50 -32.01 -18.36
CA ALA A 77 -1.54 -32.87 -19.08
C ALA A 77 -1.18 -32.14 -20.40
N ASN A 78 -0.13 -31.32 -20.40
CA ASN A 78 1.27 -31.64 -20.73
C ASN A 78 1.61 -31.67 -22.24
N LEU A 79 2.77 -31.05 -22.52
CA LEU A 79 3.72 -31.27 -23.61
C LEU A 79 3.60 -30.46 -24.93
N LEU A 80 4.50 -29.47 -25.00
CA LEU A 80 5.61 -29.33 -25.95
C LEU A 80 5.36 -29.02 -27.45
N PHE A 81 6.06 -27.94 -27.85
CA PHE A 81 6.65 -27.61 -29.15
C PHE A 81 5.73 -27.42 -30.36
N ARG A 82 5.63 -26.16 -30.81
CA ARG A 82 6.38 -25.68 -31.99
C ARG A 82 6.33 -24.17 -32.09
N GLY A 83 7.49 -23.58 -32.35
CA GLY A 83 7.64 -22.15 -32.58
C GLY A 83 7.03 -21.71 -33.90
N GLN A 84 6.64 -20.44 -33.92
CA GLN A 84 6.76 -19.61 -35.11
C GLN A 84 6.94 -18.17 -34.66
N GLN A 85 8.07 -17.62 -35.09
CA GLN A 85 8.39 -16.20 -35.09
C GLN A 85 7.28 -15.43 -35.80
N PHE A 86 6.82 -14.34 -35.17
CA PHE A 86 6.30 -13.20 -35.90
C PHE A 86 7.07 -11.96 -35.45
N CYS A 87 8.01 -11.55 -36.31
CA CYS A 87 8.59 -10.23 -36.31
C CYS A 87 7.47 -9.20 -36.57
N TYR A 88 7.30 -8.25 -35.66
CA TYR A 88 6.62 -6.99 -35.96
C TYR A 88 7.47 -5.83 -35.41
N ALA A 89 8.59 -5.59 -36.09
CA ALA A 89 9.37 -4.37 -35.96
C ALA A 89 9.22 -3.61 -37.28
N ASP A 90 8.48 -2.50 -37.27
CA ASP A 90 8.91 -1.22 -37.84
C ASP A 90 7.73 -0.25 -38.03
N ARG A 91 7.73 0.76 -37.17
CA ARG A 91 7.30 2.17 -37.34
C ARG A 91 6.44 2.61 -36.18
N ILE A 92 7.06 3.21 -35.17
CA ILE A 92 6.57 4.49 -34.63
C ILE A 92 7.77 5.42 -34.40
N THR A 93 7.61 6.59 -34.99
CA THR A 93 8.49 7.72 -35.15
C THR A 93 8.83 8.43 -33.83
N ARG A 94 10.06 8.95 -33.74
CA ARG A 94 10.59 9.96 -32.80
C ARG A 94 9.52 10.66 -31.92
N VAL A 95 9.48 10.34 -30.63
CA VAL A 95 8.93 11.25 -29.62
C VAL A 95 10.04 12.23 -29.23
N ARG A 96 9.85 13.50 -29.63
CA ARG A 96 10.66 14.62 -29.15
C ARG A 96 10.45 14.76 -27.64
N SER A 97 11.55 14.91 -26.90
CA SER A 97 11.53 15.31 -25.50
C SER A 97 10.72 16.60 -25.35
N VAL A 98 9.58 16.51 -24.65
CA VAL A 98 8.83 17.70 -24.22
C VAL A 98 9.51 18.18 -22.94
N ALA A 99 10.01 19.41 -22.97
CA ALA A 99 10.60 20.06 -21.82
C ALA A 99 9.55 20.21 -20.71
N VAL A 100 9.78 19.56 -19.58
CA VAL A 100 9.00 19.75 -18.34
C VAL A 100 9.16 21.21 -17.92
N SER A 101 8.07 21.97 -18.00
CA SER A 101 8.07 23.37 -17.56
C SER A 101 8.22 23.44 -16.03
N LYS A 102 8.95 24.47 -15.56
CA LYS A 102 9.35 24.71 -14.16
C LYS A 102 8.21 24.47 -13.14
N PRO A 103 8.50 23.96 -11.93
CA PRO A 103 7.49 23.79 -10.88
C PRO A 103 6.89 25.15 -10.51
N ILE A 104 5.55 25.21 -10.50
CA ILE A 104 4.78 26.38 -10.07
C ILE A 104 4.97 26.54 -8.54
N PRO A 105 5.30 27.75 -8.04
CA PRO A 105 5.50 27.98 -6.61
C PRO A 105 4.22 27.77 -5.80
N LEU A 106 4.40 27.15 -4.62
CA LEU A 106 3.36 26.59 -3.73
C LEU A 106 2.40 27.60 -3.06
N ASN A 107 2.41 28.89 -3.41
CA ASN A 107 1.72 29.93 -2.63
C ASN A 107 0.43 30.52 -3.22
N ASP A 108 -0.03 30.09 -4.41
CA ASP A 108 -1.23 30.66 -5.06
C ASP A 108 -2.38 29.66 -5.34
N LEU A 109 -2.36 28.46 -4.73
CA LEU A 109 -3.38 27.41 -4.92
C LEU A 109 -4.71 27.66 -4.17
N GLY A 110 -5.02 28.90 -3.83
CA GLY A 110 -6.17 29.26 -3.00
C GLY A 110 -7.53 29.18 -3.71
N LYS A 111 -7.62 29.39 -5.04
CA LYS A 111 -8.93 29.58 -5.71
C LYS A 111 -9.03 29.15 -7.19
N ALA A 112 -8.04 28.47 -7.77
CA ALA A 112 -8.13 27.94 -9.13
C ALA A 112 -8.27 26.42 -9.09
N SER A 113 -9.46 25.90 -9.41
CA SER A 113 -9.70 24.48 -9.64
C SER A 113 -8.87 24.05 -10.85
N VAL A 114 -7.68 23.52 -10.61
CA VAL A 114 -6.82 22.98 -11.67
C VAL A 114 -7.58 21.83 -12.34
N SER A 115 -7.81 21.95 -13.65
CA SER A 115 -8.46 20.91 -14.46
C SER A 115 -7.68 19.61 -14.42
N CYS A 116 -8.29 18.48 -14.77
CA CYS A 116 -7.54 17.22 -14.80
C CYS A 116 -6.35 17.30 -15.77
N THR A 117 -6.51 18.03 -16.87
CA THR A 117 -5.48 18.29 -17.88
C THR A 117 -4.33 19.16 -17.40
N LEU A 118 -4.55 19.99 -16.38
CA LEU A 118 -3.52 20.84 -15.76
C LEU A 118 -2.97 20.24 -14.46
N CYS A 119 -3.42 19.04 -14.09
CA CYS A 119 -2.93 18.33 -12.91
C CYS A 119 -1.47 17.91 -13.12
N SER A 120 -0.61 18.16 -12.14
CA SER A 120 0.80 17.74 -12.17
C SER A 120 1.01 16.22 -12.22
N LEU A 121 -0.05 15.45 -11.97
CA LEU A 121 -0.05 13.99 -12.03
C LEU A 121 -0.86 13.47 -13.22
N PHE A 122 -1.20 14.31 -14.18
CA PHE A 122 -2.07 13.93 -15.28
C PHE A 122 -1.56 12.68 -15.98
N ASP A 123 -0.30 12.65 -16.42
CA ASP A 123 0.34 11.53 -17.13
C ASP A 123 0.42 10.22 -16.33
N LEU A 124 0.19 10.28 -15.02
CA LEU A 124 0.19 9.13 -14.10
C LEU A 124 -1.21 8.70 -13.70
N CYS A 125 -2.17 9.60 -13.84
CA CYS A 125 -3.55 9.37 -13.48
C CYS A 125 -4.22 8.59 -14.61
N PHE A 126 -5.08 7.63 -14.28
CA PHE A 126 -5.90 6.93 -15.27
C PHE A 126 -6.71 7.88 -16.17
N ALA A 127 -6.95 9.11 -15.70
CA ALA A 127 -7.60 10.15 -16.48
C ALA A 127 -6.85 10.49 -17.77
N HIS A 128 -5.52 10.31 -17.85
CA HIS A 128 -4.70 10.53 -19.07
C HIS A 128 -5.12 9.64 -20.23
N ASP A 129 -5.42 8.37 -19.94
CA ASP A 129 -5.78 7.36 -20.94
C ASP A 129 -7.23 7.48 -21.46
N LEU A 130 -7.96 8.52 -21.04
CA LEU A 130 -9.33 8.77 -21.48
C LEU A 130 -9.38 9.65 -22.72
N ALA A 131 -10.28 9.33 -23.64
CA ALA A 131 -10.68 10.27 -24.69
C ALA A 131 -11.21 11.59 -24.10
N GLU A 132 -10.98 12.71 -24.80
CA GLU A 132 -11.28 14.07 -24.32
C GLU A 132 -12.70 14.22 -23.76
N LYS A 133 -13.71 13.72 -24.48
CA LYS A 133 -15.10 13.77 -24.03
C LYS A 133 -15.29 13.12 -22.65
N ARG A 134 -14.75 11.90 -22.47
CA ARG A 134 -14.87 11.15 -21.21
C ARG A 134 -14.04 11.76 -20.10
N ARG A 135 -12.90 12.33 -20.44
CA ARG A 135 -12.07 13.11 -19.51
C ARG A 135 -12.82 14.32 -18.96
N ASN A 136 -13.54 15.05 -19.81
CA ASN A 136 -14.35 16.20 -19.41
C ASN A 136 -15.54 15.79 -18.52
N GLU A 137 -16.20 14.68 -18.84
CA GLU A 137 -17.26 14.09 -18.00
C GLU A 137 -16.73 13.69 -16.61
N LEU A 138 -15.56 13.05 -16.56
CA LEU A 138 -14.88 12.70 -15.31
C LEU A 138 -14.50 13.97 -14.52
N GLU A 139 -13.92 14.95 -15.19
CA GLU A 139 -13.52 16.22 -14.60
C GLU A 139 -14.67 16.97 -13.92
N ALA A 140 -15.88 16.88 -14.48
CA ALA A 140 -17.08 17.49 -13.91
C ALA A 140 -17.51 16.87 -12.58
N ILE A 141 -17.22 15.58 -12.35
CA ILE A 141 -17.64 14.86 -11.13
C ILE A 141 -16.52 14.79 -10.07
N VAL A 142 -15.26 15.00 -10.45
CA VAL A 142 -14.11 14.91 -9.54
C VAL A 142 -14.11 16.08 -8.55
N ARG A 143 -14.19 15.74 -7.25
CA ARG A 143 -13.99 16.68 -6.14
C ARG A 143 -12.52 16.74 -5.78
N ARG A 144 -11.88 17.86 -6.09
CA ARG A 144 -10.42 18.02 -6.03
C ARG A 144 -9.92 18.54 -4.68
N GLN A 145 -8.61 18.36 -4.45
CA GLN A 145 -7.85 18.97 -3.35
C GLN A 145 -8.43 18.72 -1.96
N ARG A 146 -9.02 17.53 -1.75
CA ARG A 146 -9.43 17.11 -0.41
C ARG A 146 -8.17 16.89 0.41
N VAL A 147 -8.09 17.53 1.58
CA VAL A 147 -6.96 17.38 2.49
C VAL A 147 -7.25 16.25 3.45
N LEU A 148 -6.27 15.39 3.64
CA LEU A 148 -6.28 14.31 4.62
C LEU A 148 -5.08 14.50 5.53
N GLY A 149 -5.33 14.85 6.80
CA GLY A 149 -4.26 15.00 7.78
C GLY A 149 -3.56 13.68 8.04
N ARG A 150 -2.29 13.73 8.48
CA ARG A 150 -1.57 12.54 8.92
C ARG A 150 -2.40 11.75 9.96
N GLU A 151 -2.38 10.43 9.83
CA GLU A 151 -3.13 9.44 10.65
C GLU A 151 -4.65 9.51 10.51
N ALA A 152 -5.19 10.39 9.65
CA ALA A 152 -6.61 10.40 9.34
C ALA A 152 -6.98 9.30 8.34
N HIS A 153 -8.13 8.66 8.56
CA HIS A 153 -8.68 7.65 7.67
C HIS A 153 -9.36 8.28 6.46
N LEU A 154 -9.02 7.78 5.28
CA LEU A 154 -9.76 8.04 4.04
C LEU A 154 -11.11 7.28 4.08
N PHE A 155 -11.08 6.03 4.53
CA PHE A 155 -12.25 5.20 4.81
C PHE A 155 -11.89 4.07 5.78
N HIS A 156 -12.90 3.47 6.38
CA HIS A 156 -12.77 2.32 7.27
C HIS A 156 -13.22 1.02 6.59
N ALA A 157 -12.66 -0.11 7.01
CA ALA A 157 -13.14 -1.43 6.57
C ALA A 157 -14.63 -1.60 6.92
N GLY A 158 -15.38 -2.22 6.01
CA GLY A 158 -16.83 -2.43 6.11
C GLY A 158 -17.68 -1.20 5.75
N GLN A 159 -17.09 0.00 5.61
CA GLN A 159 -17.81 1.20 5.21
C GLN A 159 -18.33 1.06 3.77
N SER A 160 -19.55 1.51 3.51
CA SER A 160 -20.13 1.51 2.16
C SER A 160 -19.33 2.38 1.20
N LEU A 161 -19.12 1.86 -0.03
CA LEU A 161 -18.43 2.57 -1.10
C LEU A 161 -19.24 3.80 -1.52
N LYS A 162 -18.68 4.99 -1.24
CA LYS A 162 -19.25 6.28 -1.69
C LYS A 162 -18.46 6.89 -2.84
N SER A 163 -17.15 6.71 -2.82
CA SER A 163 -16.21 7.32 -3.75
C SER A 163 -14.96 6.48 -3.88
N ILE A 164 -14.34 6.55 -5.06
CA ILE A 164 -12.98 6.07 -5.30
C ILE A 164 -12.07 7.31 -5.25
N CYS A 165 -10.82 7.15 -4.79
CA CYS A 165 -9.92 8.27 -4.58
C CYS A 165 -8.61 8.11 -5.35
N VAL A 166 -8.06 9.19 -5.89
CA VAL A 166 -6.70 9.23 -6.46
C VAL A 166 -5.81 10.06 -5.54
N VAL A 167 -4.66 9.53 -5.14
CA VAL A 167 -3.70 10.27 -4.32
C VAL A 167 -3.07 11.39 -5.16
N GLN A 168 -3.16 12.64 -4.70
CA GLN A 168 -2.59 13.80 -5.36
C GLN A 168 -1.23 14.20 -4.76
N SER A 169 -1.06 14.03 -3.46
CA SER A 169 0.21 14.24 -2.76
C SER A 169 0.20 13.49 -1.44
N GLY A 170 1.38 13.17 -0.92
CA GLY A 170 1.54 12.36 0.28
C GLY A 170 1.44 10.86 0.00
N THR A 171 1.23 10.08 1.05
CA THR A 171 1.20 8.61 0.98
C THR A 171 0.09 8.06 1.87
N VAL A 172 -0.70 7.13 1.33
CA VAL A 172 -1.77 6.45 2.06
C VAL A 172 -1.41 4.98 2.25
N LYS A 173 -1.53 4.46 3.46
CA LYS A 173 -1.37 3.04 3.78
C LYS A 173 -2.74 2.38 3.77
N THR A 174 -2.85 1.19 3.19
CA THR A 174 -3.99 0.31 3.42
C THR A 174 -3.64 -0.86 4.31
N TYR A 175 -4.59 -1.27 5.15
CA TYR A 175 -4.40 -2.35 6.10
C TYR A 175 -5.71 -3.03 6.50
N GLN A 176 -5.61 -4.28 6.92
CA GLN A 176 -6.69 -5.05 7.54
C GLN A 176 -6.35 -5.34 9.01
N LEU A 177 -7.32 -5.84 9.76
CA LEU A 177 -7.11 -6.31 11.13
C LEU A 177 -7.14 -7.84 11.16
N SER A 178 -6.20 -8.45 11.87
CA SER A 178 -6.22 -9.88 12.18
C SER A 178 -7.37 -10.23 13.14
N SER A 179 -7.60 -11.52 13.38
CA SER A 179 -8.56 -11.97 14.39
C SER A 179 -8.25 -11.45 15.80
N GLU A 180 -6.97 -11.20 16.07
CA GLU A 180 -6.47 -10.65 17.34
C GLU A 180 -6.45 -9.12 17.35
N GLY A 181 -6.91 -8.46 16.28
CA GLY A 181 -6.92 -7.01 16.14
C GLY A 181 -5.58 -6.38 15.76
N GLU A 182 -4.61 -7.17 15.31
CA GLU A 182 -3.32 -6.65 14.84
C GLU A 182 -3.45 -6.10 13.41
N GLU A 183 -2.82 -4.96 13.14
CA GLU A 183 -2.78 -4.41 11.78
C GLU A 183 -1.98 -5.34 10.85
N ILE A 184 -2.50 -5.57 9.66
CA ILE A 184 -1.82 -6.24 8.55
C ILE A 184 -1.85 -5.27 7.37
N VAL A 185 -0.71 -4.66 7.07
CA VAL A 185 -0.53 -3.70 5.99
C VAL A 185 -0.59 -4.44 4.66
N THR A 186 -1.54 -4.03 3.83
CA THR A 186 -1.81 -4.64 2.52
C THR A 186 -1.21 -3.84 1.37
N GLY A 187 -0.99 -2.53 1.55
CA GLY A 187 -0.43 -1.69 0.50
C GLY A 187 0.01 -0.31 0.94
N PHE A 188 0.82 0.32 0.09
CA PHE A 188 1.18 1.73 0.18
C PHE A 188 0.85 2.39 -1.15
N HIS A 189 0.09 3.48 -1.09
CA HIS A 189 -0.43 4.20 -2.25
C HIS A 189 0.26 5.55 -2.37
N LEU A 190 0.94 5.74 -3.50
CA LEU A 190 1.71 6.93 -3.86
C LEU A 190 0.90 7.87 -4.76
N PRO A 191 1.34 9.13 -4.95
CA PRO A 191 0.64 10.09 -5.80
C PRO A 191 0.49 9.59 -7.25
N GLY A 192 -0.74 9.60 -7.76
CA GLY A 192 -1.14 9.07 -9.06
C GLY A 192 -1.97 7.79 -8.95
N GLU A 193 -1.90 7.10 -7.81
CA GLU A 193 -2.53 5.80 -7.64
C GLU A 193 -3.95 5.88 -7.09
N LEU A 194 -4.74 4.88 -7.45
CA LEU A 194 -6.18 4.82 -7.24
C LEU A 194 -6.49 3.90 -6.05
N ILE A 195 -7.33 4.36 -5.13
CA ILE A 195 -7.71 3.65 -3.90
C ILE A 195 -9.22 3.47 -3.85
N GLY A 196 -9.68 2.26 -3.52
CA GLY A 196 -11.09 1.94 -3.29
C GLY A 196 -11.80 1.25 -4.47
N LEU A 197 -11.06 0.82 -5.49
CA LEU A 197 -11.60 0.00 -6.60
C LEU A 197 -11.99 -1.42 -6.16
N ASP A 198 -11.23 -1.99 -5.25
CA ASP A 198 -11.47 -3.27 -4.57
C ASP A 198 -12.84 -3.35 -3.88
N ALA A 199 -13.38 -2.20 -3.45
CA ALA A 199 -14.69 -2.09 -2.84
C ALA A 199 -15.88 -2.25 -3.81
N VAL A 200 -15.64 -2.18 -5.13
CA VAL A 200 -16.71 -2.20 -6.15
C VAL A 200 -17.51 -3.49 -6.12
N GLY A 201 -16.86 -4.64 -5.94
CA GLY A 201 -17.53 -5.95 -5.98
C GLY A 201 -18.58 -6.14 -4.88
N ASN A 202 -18.33 -5.62 -3.68
CA ASN A 202 -19.20 -5.79 -2.50
C ASN A 202 -19.89 -4.48 -2.05
N ALA A 203 -19.71 -3.38 -2.78
CA ALA A 203 -20.12 -2.03 -2.41
C ALA A 203 -19.67 -1.60 -1.00
N ARG A 204 -18.57 -2.18 -0.50
CA ARG A 204 -17.98 -1.93 0.82
C ARG A 204 -16.47 -2.05 0.76
N HIS A 205 -15.77 -1.18 1.47
CA HIS A 205 -14.32 -1.22 1.59
C HIS A 205 -13.90 -2.47 2.37
N PRO A 206 -13.07 -3.37 1.81
CA PRO A 206 -12.61 -4.56 2.53
C PRO A 206 -11.55 -4.23 3.58
N GLU A 207 -10.88 -3.09 3.45
CA GLU A 207 -9.75 -2.68 4.29
C GLU A 207 -9.86 -1.22 4.74
N PHE A 208 -8.99 -0.82 5.66
CA PHE A 208 -8.83 0.56 6.10
C PHE A 208 -7.82 1.28 5.20
N ALA A 209 -8.02 2.57 4.97
CA ALA A 209 -7.05 3.44 4.30
C ALA A 209 -6.72 4.63 5.20
N VAL A 210 -5.45 4.84 5.52
CA VAL A 210 -4.98 5.88 6.46
C VAL A 210 -3.80 6.66 5.89
N ALA A 211 -3.79 7.97 6.06
CA ALA A 211 -2.68 8.81 5.62
C ALA A 211 -1.44 8.64 6.51
N LEU A 212 -0.26 8.43 5.90
CA LEU A 212 1.02 8.35 6.63
C LEU A 212 1.65 9.73 6.86
N GLU A 213 1.21 10.71 6.09
CA GLU A 213 1.63 12.12 6.13
C GLU A 213 0.49 12.99 5.61
N ASP A 214 0.59 14.31 5.78
CA ASP A 214 -0.42 15.23 5.26
C ASP A 214 -0.56 15.05 3.74
N SER A 215 -1.73 14.58 3.34
CA SER A 215 -1.99 14.10 2.00
C SER A 215 -3.11 14.90 1.34
N ARG A 216 -3.11 14.92 0.01
CA ARG A 216 -4.22 15.44 -0.79
C ARG A 216 -4.72 14.37 -1.71
N TYR A 217 -6.01 14.34 -1.97
CA TYR A 217 -6.62 13.38 -2.87
C TYR A 217 -7.74 13.99 -3.71
N CYS A 218 -7.97 13.38 -4.86
CA CYS A 218 -9.15 13.61 -5.69
C CYS A 218 -10.21 12.56 -5.33
N GLU A 219 -11.40 13.01 -4.95
CA GLU A 219 -12.54 12.15 -4.63
C GLU A 219 -13.45 12.05 -5.86
N ILE A 220 -13.73 10.83 -6.29
CA ILE A 220 -14.58 10.53 -7.45
C ILE A 220 -15.84 9.83 -6.94
N PRO A 221 -17.00 10.52 -6.89
CA PRO A 221 -18.24 9.92 -6.40
C PRO A 221 -18.62 8.70 -7.23
N PHE A 222 -18.72 7.54 -6.60
CA PHE A 222 -18.82 6.27 -7.32
C PHE A 222 -20.11 6.16 -8.14
N ARG A 223 -21.24 6.68 -7.62
CA ARG A 223 -22.52 6.69 -8.35
C ARG A 223 -22.49 7.50 -9.63
N GLU A 224 -21.74 8.59 -9.66
CA GLU A 224 -21.61 9.44 -10.84
C GLU A 224 -20.62 8.81 -11.82
N PHE A 225 -19.51 8.28 -11.29
CA PHE A 225 -18.53 7.53 -12.07
C PHE A 225 -19.13 6.30 -12.77
N GLN A 226 -20.03 5.57 -12.08
CA GLN A 226 -20.74 4.42 -12.62
C GLN A 226 -21.58 4.79 -13.85
N LYS A 227 -22.23 5.95 -13.87
CA LYS A 227 -22.98 6.40 -15.06
C LYS A 227 -22.07 6.62 -16.27
N ILE A 228 -20.88 7.15 -16.04
CA ILE A 228 -19.86 7.33 -17.10
C ILE A 228 -19.37 5.96 -17.59
N LEU A 229 -19.17 5.00 -16.68
CA LEU A 229 -18.80 3.62 -17.00
C LEU A 229 -19.86 2.93 -17.86
N ASP A 230 -21.14 3.05 -17.50
CA ASP A 230 -22.25 2.41 -18.20
C ASP A 230 -22.35 2.86 -19.68
N GLU A 231 -21.91 4.09 -19.97
CA GLU A 231 -21.92 4.66 -21.31
C GLU A 231 -20.60 4.48 -22.07
N SER A 232 -19.54 3.97 -21.43
CA SER A 232 -18.17 3.98 -21.96
C SER A 232 -17.49 2.61 -21.93
N PRO A 233 -17.57 1.82 -23.02
CA PRO A 233 -16.84 0.56 -23.15
C PRO A 233 -15.32 0.72 -23.02
N GLU A 234 -14.78 1.86 -23.46
CA GLU A 234 -13.36 2.18 -23.35
C GLU A 234 -12.93 2.35 -21.89
N LEU A 235 -13.71 3.11 -21.10
CA LEU A 235 -13.44 3.30 -19.67
C LEU A 235 -13.57 1.96 -18.91
N ASN A 236 -14.55 1.12 -19.27
CA ASN A 236 -14.66 -0.22 -18.69
C ASN A 236 -13.41 -1.08 -18.95
N ARG A 237 -12.87 -1.06 -20.18
CA ARG A 237 -11.62 -1.77 -20.51
C ARG A 237 -10.44 -1.22 -19.70
N LEU A 238 -10.37 0.10 -19.52
CA LEU A 238 -9.35 0.71 -18.67
C LEU A 238 -9.48 0.26 -17.21
N MET A 239 -10.69 0.25 -16.65
CA MET A 239 -10.92 -0.25 -15.27
C MET A 239 -10.54 -1.73 -15.12
N LEU A 240 -10.90 -2.57 -16.09
CA LEU A 240 -10.49 -3.97 -16.11
C LEU A 240 -8.96 -4.13 -16.17
N LYS A 241 -8.28 -3.29 -16.97
CA LYS A 241 -6.81 -3.26 -17.03
C LYS A 241 -6.23 -2.90 -15.66
N LEU A 242 -6.73 -1.85 -15.01
CA LEU A 242 -6.24 -1.42 -13.68
C LEU A 242 -6.46 -2.51 -12.62
N LEU A 243 -7.64 -3.13 -12.57
CA LEU A 243 -7.92 -4.24 -11.66
C LEU A 243 -7.03 -5.46 -11.93
N SER A 244 -6.72 -5.73 -13.21
CA SER A 244 -5.82 -6.82 -13.56
C SER A 244 -4.37 -6.54 -13.13
N ILE A 245 -3.93 -5.28 -13.17
CA ILE A 245 -2.60 -4.88 -12.68
C ILE A 245 -2.55 -5.05 -11.16
N ASP A 246 -3.52 -4.50 -10.43
CA ASP A 246 -3.62 -4.61 -8.97
C ASP A 246 -3.66 -6.07 -8.48
N MET A 247 -4.40 -6.94 -9.18
CA MET A 247 -4.44 -8.38 -8.88
C MET A 247 -3.08 -9.06 -9.13
N SER A 248 -2.34 -8.67 -10.16
CA SER A 248 -1.01 -9.21 -10.43
C SER A 248 0.00 -8.75 -9.38
N GLU A 249 0.01 -7.45 -9.04
CA GLU A 249 0.87 -6.90 -7.98
C GLU A 249 0.62 -7.59 -6.63
N THR A 250 -0.65 -7.82 -6.28
CA THR A 250 -1.03 -8.57 -5.07
C THR A 250 -0.50 -10.01 -5.10
N ARG A 251 -0.61 -10.70 -6.24
CA ARG A 251 -0.09 -12.08 -6.40
C ARG A 251 1.43 -12.12 -6.29
N GLU A 252 2.13 -11.14 -6.84
CA GLU A 252 3.59 -11.03 -6.75
C GLU A 252 4.04 -10.81 -5.31
N MET A 253 3.33 -9.97 -4.56
CA MET A 253 3.61 -9.77 -3.15
C MET A 253 3.52 -11.09 -2.35
N LEU A 254 2.57 -11.98 -2.68
CA LEU A 254 2.50 -13.32 -2.08
C LEU A 254 3.74 -14.17 -2.40
N LEU A 255 4.32 -14.04 -3.60
CA LEU A 255 5.57 -14.72 -3.97
C LEU A 255 6.76 -14.15 -3.20
N VAL A 256 6.84 -12.82 -3.08
CA VAL A 256 7.86 -12.12 -2.30
C VAL A 256 7.85 -12.61 -0.84
N ILE A 257 6.67 -12.65 -0.21
CA ILE A 257 6.53 -13.13 1.17
C ILE A 257 6.71 -14.66 1.28
N GLY A 258 6.30 -15.42 0.28
CA GLY A 258 6.32 -16.89 0.34
C GLY A 258 7.67 -17.53 0.03
N ARG A 259 8.52 -16.88 -0.76
CA ARG A 259 9.74 -17.52 -1.30
C ARG A 259 11.04 -16.79 -0.97
N LEU A 260 10.99 -15.46 -0.85
CA LEU A 260 12.21 -14.68 -0.73
C LEU A 260 12.68 -14.60 0.71
N ASP A 261 14.00 -14.49 0.88
CA ASP A 261 14.60 -14.24 2.18
C ASP A 261 14.41 -12.77 2.61
N ALA A 262 14.75 -12.46 3.87
CA ALA A 262 14.53 -11.12 4.40
C ALA A 262 15.33 -10.02 3.68
N ARG A 263 16.48 -10.36 3.07
CA ARG A 263 17.32 -9.38 2.36
C ARG A 263 16.72 -9.05 1.00
N ALA A 264 16.36 -10.08 0.25
CA ALA A 264 15.70 -9.97 -1.04
C ALA A 264 14.37 -9.22 -0.95
N ARG A 265 13.55 -9.50 0.07
CA ARG A 265 12.28 -8.77 0.29
C ARG A 265 12.48 -7.26 0.44
N VAL A 266 13.45 -6.85 1.26
CA VAL A 266 13.74 -5.42 1.47
C VAL A 266 14.34 -4.80 0.20
N ALA A 267 15.19 -5.52 -0.53
CA ALA A 267 15.77 -5.05 -1.79
C ALA A 267 14.67 -4.80 -2.84
N ILE A 268 13.79 -5.78 -3.07
CA ILE A 268 12.66 -5.66 -4.00
C ILE A 268 11.74 -4.51 -3.59
N PHE A 269 11.42 -4.38 -2.31
CA PHE A 269 10.59 -3.29 -1.83
C PHE A 269 11.18 -1.90 -2.19
N LEU A 270 12.48 -1.71 -1.96
CA LEU A 270 13.15 -0.44 -2.28
C LEU A 270 13.25 -0.19 -3.79
N LEU A 271 13.50 -1.24 -4.58
CA LEU A 271 13.53 -1.16 -6.04
C LEU A 271 12.16 -0.86 -6.63
N ASN A 272 11.10 -1.49 -6.13
CA ASN A 272 9.71 -1.23 -6.54
C ASN A 272 9.33 0.22 -6.25
N LEU A 273 9.65 0.73 -5.05
CA LEU A 273 9.42 2.12 -4.69
C LEU A 273 10.22 3.07 -5.59
N SER A 274 11.50 2.78 -5.84
CA SER A 274 12.36 3.54 -6.77
C SER A 274 11.75 3.62 -8.17
N ARG A 275 11.27 2.49 -8.72
CA ARG A 275 10.63 2.45 -10.04
C ARG A 275 9.32 3.25 -10.07
N ARG A 276 8.48 3.15 -9.03
CA ARG A 276 7.24 3.94 -8.92
C ARG A 276 7.54 5.44 -8.85
N LEU A 277 8.61 5.86 -8.19
CA LEU A 277 9.02 7.26 -8.15
C LEU A 277 9.63 7.74 -9.47
N LYS A 278 10.44 6.92 -10.15
CA LYS A 278 10.96 7.23 -11.51
C LYS A 278 9.84 7.44 -12.51
N ARG A 279 8.80 6.59 -12.48
CA ARG A 279 7.60 6.75 -13.33
C ARG A 279 6.97 8.14 -13.17
N ARG A 280 7.06 8.72 -11.98
CA ARG A 280 6.53 10.05 -11.64
C ARG A 280 7.45 11.21 -12.05
N GLY A 281 8.57 10.94 -12.71
CA GLY A 281 9.59 11.94 -13.03
C GLY A 281 10.37 12.41 -11.79
N GLU A 282 10.27 11.70 -10.66
CA GLU A 282 11.04 11.99 -9.45
C GLU A 282 12.38 11.25 -9.46
N ASP A 283 13.29 11.68 -8.58
CA ASP A 283 14.57 11.01 -8.37
C ASP A 283 14.38 9.67 -7.67
N GLY A 284 14.19 8.58 -8.43
CA GLY A 284 14.13 7.24 -7.84
C GLY A 284 15.48 6.75 -7.31
N GLY A 285 16.58 7.46 -7.54
CA GLY A 285 17.85 7.21 -6.86
C GLY A 285 17.87 7.79 -5.44
N ARG A 286 17.00 8.75 -5.11
CA ARG A 286 16.97 9.38 -3.79
C ARG A 286 15.55 9.77 -3.38
N PHE A 287 15.04 9.09 -2.37
CA PHE A 287 13.67 9.27 -1.92
C PHE A 287 13.50 9.17 -0.42
N ARG A 288 12.36 9.66 0.07
CA ARG A 288 11.97 9.58 1.48
C ARG A 288 10.95 8.46 1.65
N LEU A 289 11.16 7.59 2.63
CA LEU A 289 10.18 6.60 3.07
C LEU A 289 9.14 7.29 3.96
N SER A 290 7.90 7.42 3.47
CA SER A 290 6.82 8.01 4.27
C SER A 290 6.39 7.06 5.40
N MET A 291 6.37 5.75 5.13
CA MET A 291 6.17 4.69 6.11
C MET A 291 7.35 4.57 7.09
N ASP A 292 7.07 4.04 8.28
CA ASP A 292 8.12 3.73 9.25
C ASP A 292 8.65 2.28 9.11
N ARG A 293 9.59 1.89 9.98
CA ARG A 293 10.16 0.53 9.96
C ARG A 293 9.14 -0.52 10.39
N ARG A 294 8.14 -0.15 11.20
CA ARG A 294 7.07 -1.05 11.65
C ARG A 294 6.13 -1.37 10.50
N ASP A 295 5.69 -0.36 9.76
CA ASP A 295 4.87 -0.51 8.57
C ASP A 295 5.60 -1.35 7.51
N MET A 296 6.89 -1.10 7.26
CA MET A 296 7.68 -1.92 6.34
C MET A 296 7.80 -3.38 6.80
N ALA A 297 8.08 -3.59 8.09
CA ALA A 297 8.22 -4.93 8.65
C ALA A 297 6.90 -5.70 8.52
N ASN A 298 5.80 -5.04 8.85
CA ASN A 298 4.46 -5.60 8.74
C ASN A 298 4.12 -5.97 7.29
N TYR A 299 4.31 -5.04 6.35
CA TYR A 299 4.09 -5.27 4.92
C TYR A 299 4.91 -6.44 4.37
N LEU A 300 6.19 -6.57 4.76
CA LEU A 300 7.09 -7.61 4.23
C LEU A 300 7.03 -8.94 5.00
N GLY A 301 6.21 -9.03 6.05
CA GLY A 301 6.17 -10.20 6.94
C GLY A 301 7.50 -10.43 7.66
N LEU A 302 8.16 -9.37 8.10
CA LEU A 302 9.44 -9.36 8.81
C LEU A 302 9.29 -8.73 10.20
N THR A 303 10.32 -8.85 11.04
CA THR A 303 10.40 -8.06 12.27
C THR A 303 11.06 -6.70 12.03
N ILE A 304 10.79 -5.72 12.89
CA ILE A 304 11.38 -4.37 12.81
C ILE A 304 12.91 -4.44 12.89
N GLU A 305 13.43 -5.32 13.75
CA GLU A 305 14.87 -5.58 13.92
C GLU A 305 15.46 -6.15 12.64
N THR A 306 14.74 -7.05 11.97
CA THR A 306 15.18 -7.68 10.72
C THR A 306 15.30 -6.65 9.61
N VAL A 307 14.29 -5.81 9.40
CA VAL A 307 14.34 -4.70 8.42
C VAL A 307 15.51 -3.77 8.73
N SER A 308 15.70 -3.40 9.99
CA SER A 308 16.77 -2.49 10.42
C SER A 308 18.16 -3.09 10.19
N ARG A 309 18.34 -4.38 10.49
CA ARG A 309 19.59 -5.12 10.24
C ARG A 309 19.89 -5.24 8.75
N THR A 310 18.89 -5.57 7.93
CA THR A 310 19.03 -5.68 6.48
C THR A 310 19.46 -4.36 5.85
N LEU A 311 18.82 -3.25 6.23
CA LEU A 311 19.21 -1.91 5.73
C LEU A 311 20.62 -1.51 6.16
N SER A 312 20.99 -1.82 7.41
CA SER A 312 22.34 -1.56 7.91
C SER A 312 23.39 -2.39 7.19
N TRP A 313 23.06 -3.63 6.82
CA TRP A 313 23.92 -4.48 6.02
C TRP A 313 24.07 -3.94 4.59
N MET A 314 22.98 -3.61 3.88
CA MET A 314 23.03 -3.01 2.54
C MET A 314 23.81 -1.69 2.52
N GLN A 315 23.76 -0.91 3.61
CA GLN A 315 24.56 0.31 3.74
C GLN A 315 26.06 0.03 3.92
N LYS A 316 26.43 -1.06 4.60
CA LYS A 316 27.83 -1.49 4.74
C LYS A 316 28.40 -2.04 3.44
N GLU A 317 27.57 -2.72 2.65
CA GLU A 317 27.92 -3.21 1.30
C GLU A 317 27.86 -2.10 0.23
N GLU A 318 27.73 -0.83 0.64
CA GLU A 318 27.68 0.33 -0.26
C GLU A 318 26.57 0.30 -1.33
N MET A 319 25.53 -0.51 -1.14
CA MET A 319 24.39 -0.59 -2.06
C MET A 319 23.47 0.63 -1.94
N LEU A 320 23.37 1.20 -0.73
CA LEU A 320 22.53 2.35 -0.43
C LEU A 320 23.08 3.19 0.74
N LYS A 321 22.54 4.40 0.92
CA LYS A 321 22.72 5.23 2.13
C LYS A 321 21.38 5.47 2.78
N VAL A 322 21.29 5.24 4.10
CA VAL A 322 20.12 5.58 4.90
C VAL A 322 20.46 6.71 5.87
N ARG A 323 19.61 7.75 5.90
CA ARG A 323 19.64 8.81 6.93
C ARG A 323 18.22 9.07 7.43
N GLY A 324 17.85 8.41 8.53
CA GLY A 324 16.48 8.42 9.05
C GLY A 324 15.51 7.81 8.04
N LYS A 325 14.60 8.64 7.51
CA LYS A 325 13.65 8.26 6.45
C LYS A 325 14.18 8.50 5.03
N LEU A 326 15.32 9.17 4.86
CA LEU A 326 15.91 9.40 3.55
C LEU A 326 16.73 8.18 3.12
N VAL A 327 16.47 7.69 1.91
CA VAL A 327 17.20 6.60 1.26
C VAL A 327 17.81 7.13 -0.03
N GLN A 328 19.06 6.78 -0.28
CA GLN A 328 19.74 7.00 -1.54
C GLN A 328 20.27 5.66 -2.05
N LEU A 329 19.83 5.22 -3.22
CA LEU A 329 20.37 4.03 -3.88
C LEU A 329 21.71 4.42 -4.52
N LEU A 330 22.76 3.70 -4.17
CA LEU A 330 24.09 3.91 -4.73
C LEU A 330 24.35 2.94 -5.88
N ASP A 331 23.92 1.70 -5.70
CA ASP A 331 24.06 0.62 -6.67
C ASP A 331 22.72 -0.14 -6.79
N SER A 332 22.00 0.13 -7.87
CA SER A 332 20.71 -0.55 -8.13
C SER A 332 20.90 -1.97 -8.63
N ASP A 333 22.03 -2.28 -9.26
CA ASP A 333 22.32 -3.60 -9.80
C ASP A 333 22.69 -4.57 -8.68
N ALA A 334 23.49 -4.13 -7.70
CA ALA A 334 23.80 -4.91 -6.50
C ALA A 334 22.54 -5.18 -5.65
N LEU A 335 21.59 -4.23 -5.60
CA LEU A 335 20.29 -4.44 -4.97
C LEU A 335 19.45 -5.47 -5.74
N LEU A 336 19.48 -5.44 -7.07
CA LEU A 336 18.78 -6.41 -7.91
C LEU A 336 19.38 -7.81 -7.77
N GLU A 337 20.71 -7.92 -7.63
CA GLU A 337 21.38 -9.19 -7.33
C GLU A 337 20.98 -9.73 -5.95
N THR A 338 20.87 -8.86 -4.95
CA THR A 338 20.37 -9.23 -3.62
C THR A 338 18.91 -9.68 -3.67
N ALA A 339 18.11 -9.06 -4.53
CA ALA A 339 16.72 -9.45 -4.77
C ALA A 339 16.58 -10.80 -5.48
N GLY A 340 17.63 -11.28 -6.17
CA GLY A 340 17.59 -12.36 -7.14
C GLY A 340 17.17 -11.83 -8.51
N ARG A 341 18.05 -11.91 -9.52
CA ARG A 341 17.79 -11.35 -10.87
C ARG A 341 16.59 -12.02 -11.55
N GLU A 342 16.32 -13.29 -11.23
CA GLU A 342 15.13 -14.02 -11.67
C GLU A 342 13.82 -13.39 -11.16
N HIS A 343 13.90 -12.51 -10.16
CA HIS A 343 12.77 -11.79 -9.58
C HIS A 343 12.63 -10.36 -10.13
N GLU A 344 13.39 -10.00 -11.18
CA GLU A 344 13.20 -8.74 -11.90
C GLU A 344 11.77 -8.63 -12.49
N GLU A 345 11.16 -9.77 -12.81
CA GLU A 345 9.75 -9.88 -13.22
C GLU A 345 8.77 -9.32 -12.17
N LEU A 346 9.13 -9.38 -10.88
CA LEU A 346 8.35 -8.82 -9.75
C LEU A 346 8.51 -7.29 -9.63
N LEU A 347 9.36 -6.68 -10.45
CA LEU A 347 9.56 -5.25 -10.52
C LEU A 347 8.89 -4.63 -11.76
N THR A 348 8.38 -5.45 -12.70
CA THR A 348 8.07 -5.05 -14.08
C THR A 348 6.59 -4.75 -14.34
N PHE A 349 5.66 -5.13 -13.47
CA PHE A 349 4.24 -4.87 -13.73
C PHE A 349 3.86 -3.44 -13.31
N GLY A 350 3.48 -2.66 -14.33
CA GLY A 350 3.40 -1.20 -14.32
C GLY A 350 4.22 -0.53 -15.44
N GLU A 351 5.07 -1.27 -16.16
CA GLU A 351 5.91 -0.76 -17.26
C GLU A 351 5.27 -0.83 -18.67
N GLN A 352 4.04 -1.34 -18.81
CA GLN A 352 3.33 -1.36 -20.10
C GLN A 352 2.31 -0.22 -20.27
N THR A 353 2.85 0.98 -20.30
CA THR A 353 2.28 2.12 -21.04
C THR A 353 3.25 2.46 -22.17
N GLY A 354 3.00 1.83 -23.32
CA GLY A 354 3.63 2.08 -24.60
C GLY A 354 2.69 1.63 -25.69
#